data_AF-A0A832Y3J4-F1
#
_entry.id   AF-A0A832Y3J4-F1
#
_cell.length_a   1.000
_cell.length_b   1.000
_cell.length_c   1.000
_cell.angle_alpha   90.00
_cell.angle_beta   90.00
_cell.angle_gamma   90.00
#
_symmetry.space_group_name_H-M   'P 1'
#
loop_
_entity.id
_entity.type
_entity.pdbx_description
1 polymer ?
#
loop_
_entity_poly.entity_id
_entity_poly.type
_entity_poly.pdbx_seq_one_letter_code
_entity_poly.pdbx_strand_id
1 'polypeptide(L)'
;VQRDLDDMCGRTVPSVCLIGGAPFRDQKRVLKKRPDSNVVATPGRLCDHIDRGTVNLDDIEIFVLDEADEMLSMGFSDDLNRITRAMPRDRQTMLLAATLPKSVDKLAAAALYQPVKINVGGTRARAADTVLQSVLVAPKRNRAEAIERLIIRYDPEACIVFCKTRNRTEELAKELSGIGAEALHGGYPQKHRDSVMTRFRNGQCSLLVATDVASRGLDVLAVNLVIQDDMPQNSEVYVHRVGRTGRAGREGRSILIVSKGVKRRIGMLRKVAGHIEDEPMPSEAEINELVTLRLVDEIIENEPGEVAISTFDRAVESGLDAQDIALAALQMLVHKSQSANGNGNGSMNGTTALALGVGKVDRVRPKDLVAVVCNEGGLKGDKIGQIDLLDRISVVEVPTADIAMLLSALSGSRIRGRWLKPRHADDWDFAPRY
;
A
#
# COMPACT_ATOMS: atom_id res chain seq x y z
N VAL A 1 4.97 6.46 -18.67
CA VAL A 1 4.72 6.28 -20.12
C VAL A 1 5.27 7.44 -20.94
N GLN A 2 4.66 8.64 -20.95
CA GLN A 2 5.19 9.75 -21.77
C GLN A 2 6.62 10.14 -21.36
N ARG A 3 6.88 10.27 -20.05
CA ARG A 3 8.23 10.54 -19.54
C ARG A 3 9.23 9.47 -19.98
N ASP A 4 8.90 8.19 -19.76
CA ASP A 4 9.80 7.08 -20.10
C ASP A 4 10.04 6.97 -21.61
N LEU A 5 9.03 7.24 -22.44
CA LEU A 5 9.18 7.32 -23.90
C LEU A 5 10.09 8.48 -24.31
N ASP A 6 9.92 9.65 -23.70
CA ASP A 6 10.75 10.82 -23.97
C ASP A 6 12.21 10.55 -23.59
N ASP A 7 12.43 9.92 -22.42
CA ASP A 7 13.74 9.52 -21.91
C ASP A 7 14.41 8.49 -22.84
N MET A 8 13.67 7.47 -23.32
CA MET A 8 14.20 6.43 -24.20
C MET A 8 14.47 6.93 -25.63
N CYS A 9 13.61 7.80 -26.16
CA CYS A 9 13.72 8.30 -27.53
C CYS A 9 14.62 9.53 -27.66
N GLY A 10 14.98 10.19 -26.55
CA GLY A 10 15.73 11.44 -26.55
C GLY A 10 14.97 12.61 -27.19
N ARG A 11 13.66 12.45 -27.43
CA ARG A 11 12.76 13.42 -28.04
C ARG A 11 11.33 13.15 -27.59
N THR A 12 10.48 14.17 -27.59
CA THR A 12 9.07 13.99 -27.26
C THR A 12 8.35 13.22 -28.36
N VAL A 13 7.94 11.99 -28.08
CA VAL A 13 7.14 11.18 -29.00
C VAL A 13 5.71 11.08 -28.45
N PRO A 14 4.69 11.60 -29.14
CA PRO A 14 3.32 11.60 -28.62
C PRO A 14 2.86 10.19 -28.26
N SER A 15 2.35 10.02 -27.03
CA SER A 15 1.79 8.76 -26.56
C SER A 15 0.43 8.95 -25.89
N VAL A 16 -0.42 7.94 -25.98
CA VAL A 16 -1.73 7.90 -25.35
C VAL A 16 -1.90 6.57 -24.62
N CYS A 17 -2.32 6.66 -23.36
CA CYS A 17 -2.56 5.49 -22.52
C CYS A 17 -4.06 5.15 -22.47
N LEU A 18 -4.43 3.94 -22.88
CA LEU A 18 -5.81 3.46 -22.91
C LEU A 18 -6.01 2.34 -21.88
N ILE A 19 -6.38 2.72 -20.66
CA ILE A 19 -6.50 1.78 -19.53
C ILE A 19 -7.90 1.78 -18.91
N GLY A 20 -8.28 0.62 -18.37
CA GLY A 20 -9.45 0.48 -17.52
C GLY A 20 -9.36 1.35 -16.25
N GLY A 21 -10.51 1.76 -15.71
CA GLY A 21 -10.58 2.60 -14.50
C GLY A 21 -10.37 4.11 -14.73
N ALA A 22 -9.79 4.52 -15.86
CA ALA A 22 -9.72 5.92 -16.27
C ALA A 22 -10.94 6.34 -17.13
N PRO A 23 -11.35 7.64 -17.08
CA PRO A 23 -12.51 8.13 -17.83
C PRO A 23 -12.36 7.95 -19.34
N PHE A 24 -13.28 7.21 -19.96
CA PHE A 24 -13.28 6.95 -21.41
C PHE A 24 -13.32 8.24 -22.24
N ARG A 25 -14.09 9.23 -21.78
CA ARG A 25 -14.26 10.52 -22.48
C ARG A 25 -12.93 11.25 -22.65
N ASP A 26 -12.05 11.18 -21.66
CA ASP A 26 -10.76 11.86 -21.70
C ASP A 26 -9.81 11.16 -22.67
N GLN A 27 -9.76 9.82 -22.63
CA GLN A 27 -9.02 9.00 -23.59
C GLN A 27 -9.46 9.28 -25.03
N LYS A 28 -10.79 9.28 -25.30
CA LYS A 28 -11.36 9.64 -26.61
C LYS A 28 -10.97 11.04 -27.06
N ARG A 29 -11.01 12.03 -26.15
CA ARG A 29 -10.65 13.42 -26.46
C ARG A 29 -9.17 13.53 -26.84
N VAL A 30 -8.29 12.81 -26.16
CA VAL A 30 -6.85 12.82 -26.46
C VAL A 30 -6.57 12.15 -27.80
N LEU A 31 -7.15 10.98 -28.07
CA LEU A 31 -7.02 10.30 -29.38
C LEU A 31 -7.50 11.20 -30.53
N LYS A 32 -8.64 11.88 -30.37
CA LYS A 32 -9.14 12.82 -31.40
C LYS A 32 -8.19 14.00 -31.65
N LYS A 33 -7.47 14.45 -30.63
CA LYS A 33 -6.52 15.57 -30.75
C LYS A 33 -5.17 15.14 -31.34
N ARG A 34 -4.78 13.88 -31.16
CA ARG A 34 -3.47 13.34 -31.54
C ARG A 34 -3.64 11.92 -32.10
N PRO A 35 -4.24 11.77 -33.29
CA PRO A 35 -4.52 10.45 -33.86
C PRO A 35 -3.24 9.65 -34.14
N ASP A 36 -2.14 10.33 -34.47
CA ASP A 36 -0.85 9.70 -34.84
C ASP A 36 0.03 9.35 -33.62
N SER A 37 -0.55 9.23 -32.42
CA SER A 37 0.22 8.94 -31.21
C SER A 37 0.47 7.45 -31.04
N ASN A 38 1.59 7.09 -30.42
CA ASN A 38 1.80 5.73 -29.94
C ASN A 38 0.76 5.37 -28.88
N VAL A 39 0.14 4.20 -28.99
CA VAL A 39 -0.91 3.75 -28.08
C VAL A 39 -0.36 2.66 -27.16
N VAL A 40 -0.47 2.89 -25.84
CA VAL A 40 -0.20 1.88 -24.82
C VAL A 40 -1.53 1.54 -24.15
N ALA A 41 -2.01 0.31 -24.26
CA ALA A 41 -3.37 -0.04 -23.87
C ALA A 41 -3.50 -1.37 -23.12
N THR A 42 -4.45 -1.45 -22.20
CA THR A 42 -4.94 -2.74 -21.69
C THR A 42 -5.91 -3.37 -22.69
N PRO A 43 -5.90 -4.70 -22.93
CA PRO A 43 -6.68 -5.34 -23.99
C PRO A 43 -8.17 -4.95 -23.99
N GLY A 44 -8.86 -5.12 -22.86
CA GLY A 44 -10.29 -4.82 -22.78
C GLY A 44 -10.62 -3.35 -23.09
N ARG A 45 -9.80 -2.39 -22.65
CA ARG A 45 -10.03 -0.96 -22.96
C ARG A 45 -9.73 -0.65 -24.43
N LEU A 46 -8.75 -1.30 -25.05
CA LEU A 46 -8.52 -1.14 -26.48
C LEU A 46 -9.70 -1.67 -27.30
N CYS A 47 -10.23 -2.84 -26.94
CA CYS A 47 -11.46 -3.38 -27.52
C CYS A 47 -12.63 -2.38 -27.40
N ASP A 48 -12.85 -1.78 -26.22
CA ASP A 48 -13.89 -0.74 -26.04
C ASP A 48 -13.73 0.42 -27.06
N HIS A 49 -12.49 0.83 -27.33
CA HIS A 49 -12.18 1.91 -28.25
C HIS A 49 -12.38 1.52 -29.72
N ILE A 50 -12.02 0.29 -30.09
CA ILE A 50 -12.26 -0.31 -31.41
C ILE A 50 -13.77 -0.39 -31.67
N ASP A 51 -14.53 -0.94 -30.73
CA ASP A 51 -15.97 -1.17 -30.86
C ASP A 51 -16.77 0.12 -31.04
N ARG A 52 -16.29 1.20 -30.43
CA ARG A 52 -16.90 2.53 -30.51
C ARG A 52 -16.37 3.37 -31.67
N GLY A 53 -15.48 2.83 -32.51
CA GLY A 53 -14.87 3.53 -33.65
C GLY A 53 -14.09 4.78 -33.23
N THR A 54 -13.47 4.75 -32.04
CA THR A 54 -12.73 5.90 -31.49
C THR A 54 -11.23 5.81 -31.68
N VAL A 55 -10.75 4.66 -32.16
CA VAL A 55 -9.38 4.43 -32.59
C VAL A 55 -9.44 3.76 -33.97
N ASN A 56 -8.58 4.20 -34.89
CA ASN A 56 -8.33 3.49 -36.13
C ASN A 56 -6.96 2.80 -36.01
N LEU A 57 -6.89 1.52 -36.37
CA LEU A 57 -5.69 0.70 -36.31
C LEU A 57 -5.21 0.24 -37.69
N ASP A 58 -5.82 0.73 -38.77
CA ASP A 58 -5.55 0.31 -40.14
C ASP A 58 -4.10 0.59 -40.58
N ASP A 59 -3.48 1.65 -40.04
CA ASP A 59 -2.12 2.10 -40.38
C ASP A 59 -1.05 1.66 -39.36
N ILE A 60 -1.33 0.64 -38.54
CA ILE A 60 -0.37 0.17 -37.52
C ILE A 60 0.75 -0.65 -38.17
N GLU A 61 1.95 -0.09 -38.17
CA GLU A 61 3.17 -0.76 -38.65
C GLU A 61 3.85 -1.64 -37.59
N ILE A 62 3.69 -1.29 -36.30
CA ILE A 62 4.35 -1.99 -35.18
C ILE A 62 3.32 -2.34 -34.11
N PHE A 63 3.23 -3.63 -33.77
CA PHE A 63 2.39 -4.13 -32.68
C PHE A 63 3.24 -4.88 -31.65
N VAL A 64 3.16 -4.47 -30.38
CA VAL A 64 3.92 -5.09 -29.29
C VAL A 64 2.95 -5.71 -28.29
N LEU A 65 3.13 -7.01 -28.03
CA LEU A 65 2.48 -7.76 -26.96
C LEU A 65 3.48 -7.92 -25.83
N ASP A 66 3.34 -7.12 -24.78
CA ASP A 66 4.19 -7.19 -23.58
C ASP A 66 3.52 -8.01 -22.46
N GLU A 67 4.32 -8.76 -21.70
CA GLU A 67 3.85 -9.73 -20.68
C GLU A 67 2.70 -10.63 -21.20
N ALA A 68 2.86 -11.23 -22.39
CA ALA A 68 1.78 -11.94 -23.08
C ALA A 68 1.23 -13.16 -22.33
N ASP A 69 2.08 -13.88 -21.58
CA ASP A 69 1.69 -14.96 -20.67
C ASP A 69 0.72 -14.47 -19.58
N GLU A 70 1.01 -13.31 -19.01
CA GLU A 70 0.16 -12.69 -17.98
C GLU A 70 -1.20 -12.26 -18.54
N MET A 71 -1.23 -11.63 -19.72
CA MET A 71 -2.50 -11.23 -20.35
C MET A 71 -3.41 -12.45 -20.58
N LEU A 72 -2.84 -13.58 -21.01
CA LEU A 72 -3.60 -14.82 -21.22
C LEU A 72 -4.06 -15.43 -19.90
N SER A 73 -3.25 -15.37 -18.84
CA SER A 73 -3.64 -15.83 -17.50
C SER A 73 -4.84 -15.07 -16.93
N MET A 74 -4.99 -13.79 -17.31
CA MET A 74 -6.10 -12.92 -16.91
C MET A 74 -7.37 -13.14 -17.76
N GLY A 75 -7.33 -14.03 -18.75
CA GLY A 75 -8.48 -14.35 -19.61
C GLY A 75 -8.66 -13.42 -20.80
N PHE A 76 -7.67 -12.61 -21.17
CA PHE A 76 -7.76 -11.68 -22.31
C PHE A 76 -7.58 -12.33 -23.70
N SER A 77 -7.66 -13.66 -23.81
CA SER A 77 -7.43 -14.38 -25.06
C SER A 77 -8.35 -13.88 -26.19
N ASP A 78 -9.64 -13.68 -25.89
CA ASP A 78 -10.61 -13.24 -26.90
C ASP A 78 -10.39 -11.79 -27.31
N ASP A 79 -10.05 -10.92 -26.36
CA ASP A 79 -9.71 -9.53 -26.61
C ASP A 79 -8.46 -9.40 -27.50
N LEU A 80 -7.40 -10.17 -27.21
CA LEU A 80 -6.18 -10.17 -28.01
C LEU A 80 -6.43 -10.64 -29.45
N ASN A 81 -7.24 -11.69 -29.63
CA ASN A 81 -7.64 -12.14 -30.97
C ASN A 81 -8.41 -11.06 -31.73
N ARG A 82 -9.27 -10.32 -31.03
CA ARG A 82 -10.08 -9.25 -31.60
C ARG A 82 -9.23 -8.05 -32.03
N ILE A 83 -8.30 -7.63 -31.17
CA ILE A 83 -7.31 -6.58 -31.47
C ILE A 83 -6.47 -6.98 -32.68
N THR A 84 -5.95 -8.21 -32.70
CA THR A 84 -5.12 -8.73 -33.80
C THR A 84 -5.86 -8.72 -35.14
N ARG A 85 -7.17 -8.98 -35.14
CA ARG A 85 -8.03 -8.93 -36.34
C ARG A 85 -8.38 -7.52 -36.81
N ALA A 86 -8.36 -6.55 -35.91
CA ALA A 86 -8.62 -5.14 -36.22
C ALA A 86 -7.39 -4.42 -36.80
N MET A 87 -6.23 -5.09 -36.87
CA MET A 87 -4.97 -4.54 -37.38
C MET A 87 -4.61 -5.12 -38.75
N PRO A 88 -3.87 -4.38 -39.59
CA PRO A 88 -3.38 -4.85 -40.88
C PRO A 88 -2.47 -6.07 -40.71
N ARG A 89 -2.46 -6.98 -41.69
CA ARG A 89 -1.58 -8.17 -41.65
C ARG A 89 -0.12 -7.83 -41.89
N ASP A 90 0.14 -6.81 -42.71
CA ASP A 90 1.48 -6.34 -43.02
C ASP A 90 1.93 -5.37 -41.93
N ARG A 91 2.53 -5.93 -40.88
CA ARG A 91 3.06 -5.19 -39.73
C ARG A 91 4.16 -5.99 -39.05
N GLN A 92 5.08 -5.31 -38.40
CA GLN A 92 6.00 -5.94 -37.47
C GLN A 92 5.27 -6.23 -36.16
N THR A 93 5.26 -7.49 -35.73
CA THR A 93 4.71 -7.87 -34.41
C THR A 93 5.82 -8.41 -33.52
N MET A 94 5.90 -7.88 -32.29
CA MET A 94 6.81 -8.34 -31.24
C MET A 94 5.98 -8.95 -30.11
N LEU A 95 6.38 -10.12 -29.63
CA LEU A 95 5.77 -10.76 -28.47
C LEU A 95 6.86 -10.98 -27.41
N LEU A 96 6.66 -10.36 -26.26
CA LEU A 96 7.50 -10.46 -25.08
C LEU A 96 6.74 -11.26 -24.02
N ALA A 97 7.36 -12.31 -23.52
CA ALA A 97 6.82 -13.14 -22.45
C ALA A 97 7.96 -13.73 -21.62
N ALA A 98 7.76 -13.84 -20.31
CA ALA A 98 8.73 -14.49 -19.44
C ALA A 98 8.66 -16.02 -19.59
N THR A 99 7.47 -16.53 -19.89
CA THR A 99 7.19 -17.96 -20.04
C THR A 99 6.50 -18.27 -21.37
N LEU A 100 6.62 -19.52 -21.83
CA LEU A 100 6.02 -19.99 -23.08
C LEU A 100 5.10 -21.20 -22.83
N PRO A 101 3.96 -21.03 -22.13
CA PRO A 101 2.93 -22.05 -22.06
C PRO A 101 2.27 -22.22 -23.44
N LYS A 102 1.57 -23.35 -23.65
CA LYS A 102 0.87 -23.66 -24.92
C LYS A 102 -0.10 -22.56 -25.37
N SER A 103 -0.65 -21.78 -24.45
CA SER A 103 -1.52 -20.64 -24.75
C SER A 103 -0.75 -19.50 -25.42
N VAL A 104 0.47 -19.19 -24.96
CA VAL A 104 1.35 -18.21 -25.58
C VAL A 104 1.84 -18.71 -26.93
N ASP A 105 2.20 -19.99 -27.07
CA ASP A 105 2.58 -20.56 -28.38
C ASP A 105 1.45 -20.42 -29.41
N LYS A 106 0.19 -20.64 -28.99
CA LYS A 106 -0.99 -20.44 -29.86
C LYS A 106 -1.15 -18.97 -30.25
N LEU A 107 -0.98 -18.04 -29.30
CA LEU A 107 -1.05 -16.61 -29.57
C LEU A 107 0.07 -16.18 -30.53
N ALA A 108 1.30 -16.65 -30.29
CA ALA A 108 2.45 -16.39 -31.14
C ALA A 108 2.21 -16.90 -32.58
N ALA A 109 1.68 -18.12 -32.72
CA ALA A 109 1.35 -18.68 -34.04
C ALA A 109 0.23 -17.91 -34.77
N ALA A 110 -0.68 -17.28 -34.04
CA ALA A 110 -1.79 -16.50 -34.60
C ALA A 110 -1.41 -15.05 -34.91
N ALA A 111 -0.53 -14.45 -34.11
CA ALA A 111 -0.20 -13.02 -34.17
C ALA A 111 1.10 -12.70 -34.90
N LEU A 112 2.05 -13.66 -34.99
CA LEU A 112 3.37 -13.46 -35.58
C LEU A 112 3.48 -14.12 -36.96
N TYR A 113 4.28 -13.52 -37.84
CA TYR A 113 4.67 -14.08 -39.13
C TYR A 113 6.17 -14.39 -39.13
N GLN A 114 6.54 -15.66 -39.35
CA GLN A 114 7.94 -16.15 -39.33
C GLN A 114 8.82 -15.52 -38.22
N PRO A 115 8.44 -15.66 -36.94
CA PRO A 115 9.13 -14.95 -35.86
C PRO A 115 10.55 -15.49 -35.63
N VAL A 116 11.49 -14.57 -35.40
CA VAL A 116 12.79 -14.91 -34.84
C VAL A 116 12.64 -15.07 -33.33
N LYS A 117 12.86 -16.29 -32.82
CA LYS A 117 12.78 -16.56 -31.39
C LYS A 117 14.10 -16.23 -30.71
N ILE A 118 14.10 -15.17 -29.91
CA ILE A 118 15.24 -14.77 -29.10
C ILE A 118 14.97 -15.23 -27.66
N ASN A 119 15.71 -16.24 -27.20
CA ASN A 119 15.66 -16.66 -25.81
C ASN A 119 16.85 -16.05 -25.07
N VAL A 120 16.57 -15.11 -24.18
CA VAL A 120 17.56 -14.58 -23.25
C VAL A 120 17.53 -15.45 -21.98
N GLY A 121 18.56 -16.27 -21.76
CA GLY A 121 18.63 -17.14 -20.57
C GLY A 121 19.05 -18.60 -20.82
N GLY A 122 20.03 -18.85 -21.71
CA GLY A 122 20.63 -20.18 -21.92
C GLY A 122 21.52 -20.69 -20.77
N THR A 123 21.82 -19.85 -19.80
CA THR A 123 22.58 -20.20 -18.58
C THR A 123 21.97 -19.38 -17.46
N ARG A 124 21.71 -20.04 -16.32
CA ARG A 124 21.07 -19.52 -15.10
C ARG A 124 21.57 -18.09 -14.76
N ALA A 125 20.86 -17.09 -15.23
CA ALA A 125 20.73 -15.82 -14.57
C ALA A 125 19.26 -15.74 -14.19
N ARG A 126 18.88 -16.54 -13.18
CA ARG A 126 17.55 -16.34 -12.57
C ARG A 126 17.64 -14.96 -11.91
N ALA A 127 16.55 -14.21 -11.84
CA ALA A 127 16.48 -13.06 -10.91
C ALA A 127 16.94 -13.43 -9.49
N ALA A 128 16.97 -14.73 -9.18
CA ALA A 128 17.53 -15.34 -7.98
C ALA A 128 19.03 -15.13 -7.73
N ASP A 129 19.87 -14.85 -8.73
CA ASP A 129 21.33 -14.80 -8.50
C ASP A 129 21.78 -13.45 -7.88
N THR A 130 21.01 -12.38 -8.10
CA THR A 130 21.23 -11.05 -7.48
C THR A 130 20.26 -10.76 -6.32
N VAL A 131 19.30 -11.66 -6.06
CA VAL A 131 18.29 -11.49 -5.02
C VAL A 131 18.44 -12.55 -3.94
N LEU A 132 18.75 -12.10 -2.72
CA LEU A 132 18.75 -12.93 -1.54
C LEU A 132 17.31 -13.36 -1.22
N GLN A 133 17.06 -14.67 -1.28
CA GLN A 133 15.74 -15.25 -1.08
C GLN A 133 15.70 -16.04 0.23
N SER A 134 14.74 -15.74 1.08
CA SER A 134 14.56 -16.44 2.34
C SER A 134 13.09 -16.71 2.64
N VAL A 135 12.85 -17.64 3.56
CA VAL A 135 11.52 -18.08 3.99
C VAL A 135 11.37 -17.96 5.49
N LEU A 136 10.37 -17.17 5.92
CA LEU A 136 10.01 -17.05 7.32
C LEU A 136 8.76 -17.89 7.63
N VAL A 137 8.82 -18.70 8.69
CA VAL A 137 7.67 -19.48 9.15
C VAL A 137 6.94 -18.75 10.28
N ALA A 138 5.79 -18.13 9.98
CA ALA A 138 4.99 -17.38 10.94
C ALA A 138 3.48 -17.70 10.82
N PRO A 139 2.76 -17.89 11.95
CA PRO A 139 1.30 -17.96 11.95
C PRO A 139 0.66 -16.66 11.46
N LYS A 140 -0.51 -16.73 10.82
CA LYS A 140 -1.23 -15.56 10.26
C LYS A 140 -1.38 -14.40 11.26
N ARG A 141 -1.75 -14.70 12.51
CA ARG A 141 -1.93 -13.71 13.58
C ARG A 141 -0.67 -12.94 13.98
N ASN A 142 0.52 -13.43 13.63
CA ASN A 142 1.81 -12.80 13.96
C ASN A 142 2.49 -12.21 12.72
N ARG A 143 1.82 -12.16 11.56
CA ARG A 143 2.48 -11.73 10.33
C ARG A 143 2.72 -10.24 10.26
N ALA A 144 1.82 -9.41 10.78
CA ALA A 144 2.04 -7.96 10.88
C ALA A 144 3.28 -7.66 11.72
N GLU A 145 3.33 -8.21 12.93
CA GLU A 145 4.50 -8.12 13.83
C GLU A 145 5.77 -8.64 13.15
N ALA A 146 5.72 -9.78 12.45
CA ALA A 146 6.86 -10.29 11.69
C ALA A 146 7.34 -9.32 10.62
N ILE A 147 6.41 -8.71 9.87
CA ILE A 147 6.74 -7.73 8.84
C ILE A 147 7.38 -6.50 9.47
N GLU A 148 6.80 -5.94 10.52
CA GLU A 148 7.35 -4.79 11.24
C GLU A 148 8.79 -5.04 11.70
N ARG A 149 9.04 -6.19 12.34
CA ARG A 149 10.38 -6.58 12.78
C ARG A 149 11.35 -6.75 11.60
N LEU A 150 10.90 -7.27 10.46
CA LEU A 150 11.73 -7.38 9.26
C LEU A 150 12.06 -6.00 8.66
N ILE A 151 11.12 -5.05 8.69
CA ILE A 151 11.37 -3.67 8.25
C ILE A 151 12.43 -3.02 9.14
N ILE A 152 12.34 -3.18 10.47
CA ILE A 152 13.36 -2.67 11.41
C ILE A 152 14.71 -3.39 11.23
N ARG A 153 14.73 -4.68 10.90
CA ARG A 153 15.98 -5.41 10.66
C ARG A 153 16.71 -4.92 9.41
N TYR A 154 15.97 -4.72 8.31
CA TYR A 154 16.59 -4.49 7.00
C TYR A 154 16.62 -3.04 6.55
N ASP A 155 15.88 -2.16 7.21
CA ASP A 155 15.80 -0.74 6.90
C ASP A 155 15.64 -0.40 5.40
N PRO A 156 14.64 -0.96 4.71
CA PRO A 156 14.52 -0.74 3.27
C PRO A 156 14.07 0.69 2.96
N GLU A 157 14.74 1.36 2.01
CA GLU A 157 14.26 2.64 1.45
C GLU A 157 12.87 2.47 0.82
N ALA A 158 12.65 1.34 0.14
CA ALA A 158 11.37 0.94 -0.42
C ALA A 158 11.10 -0.55 -0.22
N CYS A 159 9.89 -0.86 0.25
CA CYS A 159 9.41 -2.22 0.48
C CYS A 159 8.02 -2.43 -0.12
N ILE A 160 7.82 -3.62 -0.73
CA ILE A 160 6.50 -4.07 -1.19
C ILE A 160 6.13 -5.37 -0.49
N VAL A 161 4.93 -5.39 0.13
CA VAL A 161 4.31 -6.57 0.72
C VAL A 161 3.20 -7.09 -0.18
N PHE A 162 3.35 -8.29 -0.70
CA PHE A 162 2.35 -8.95 -1.55
C PHE A 162 1.34 -9.76 -0.74
N CYS A 163 0.07 -9.39 -0.85
CA CYS A 163 -1.06 -10.09 -0.26
C CYS A 163 -1.90 -10.81 -1.33
N LYS A 164 -2.61 -11.86 -0.91
CA LYS A 164 -3.47 -12.64 -1.82
C LYS A 164 -4.79 -11.95 -2.17
N THR A 165 -5.39 -11.23 -1.22
CA THR A 165 -6.76 -10.67 -1.35
C THR A 165 -6.76 -9.17 -1.07
N ARG A 166 -7.77 -8.47 -1.60
CA ARG A 166 -7.98 -7.03 -1.38
C ARG A 166 -8.18 -6.71 0.11
N ASN A 167 -9.05 -7.47 0.77
CA ASN A 167 -9.32 -7.30 2.19
C ASN A 167 -8.04 -7.47 3.03
N ARG A 168 -7.21 -8.47 2.73
CA ARG A 168 -5.95 -8.66 3.46
C ARG A 168 -4.98 -7.50 3.24
N THR A 169 -4.96 -6.93 2.03
CA THR A 169 -4.16 -5.72 1.75
C THR A 169 -4.59 -4.55 2.63
N GLU A 170 -5.89 -4.29 2.75
CA GLU A 170 -6.42 -3.21 3.59
C GLU A 170 -6.20 -3.48 5.09
N GLU A 171 -6.48 -4.70 5.57
CA GLU A 171 -6.26 -5.12 6.96
C GLU A 171 -4.79 -4.96 7.35
N LEU A 172 -3.87 -5.47 6.52
CA LEU A 172 -2.45 -5.43 6.82
C LEU A 172 -1.87 -4.01 6.73
N ALA A 173 -2.35 -3.18 5.79
CA ALA A 173 -1.96 -1.77 5.75
C ALA A 173 -2.44 -1.01 6.99
N LYS A 174 -3.62 -1.35 7.53
CA LYS A 174 -4.11 -0.78 8.79
C LYS A 174 -3.26 -1.24 9.97
N GLU A 175 -2.95 -2.54 10.06
CA GLU A 175 -2.07 -3.13 11.07
C GLU A 175 -0.67 -2.49 11.06
N LEU A 176 -0.16 -2.11 9.88
CA LEU A 176 1.16 -1.52 9.67
C LEU A 176 1.13 0.01 9.44
N SER A 177 -0.01 0.66 9.72
CA SER A 177 -0.18 2.08 9.44
C SER A 177 0.81 2.97 10.19
N GLY A 178 1.28 2.50 11.35
CA GLY A 178 2.24 3.20 12.17
C GLY A 178 3.64 3.36 11.59
N ILE A 179 4.04 2.42 10.73
CA ILE A 179 5.27 2.51 9.93
C ILE A 179 4.99 3.05 8.51
N GLY A 180 3.86 3.73 8.30
CA GLY A 180 3.53 4.39 7.04
C GLY A 180 3.11 3.45 5.91
N ALA A 181 2.52 2.29 6.24
CA ALA A 181 2.02 1.36 5.23
C ALA A 181 0.83 1.91 4.44
N GLU A 182 0.87 1.80 3.11
CA GLU A 182 -0.26 2.16 2.23
C GLU A 182 -0.77 0.95 1.43
N ALA A 183 -2.09 0.80 1.33
CA ALA A 183 -2.73 -0.28 0.57
C ALA A 183 -2.88 0.06 -0.92
N LEU A 184 -2.62 -0.93 -1.79
CA LEU A 184 -2.81 -0.81 -3.24
C LEU A 184 -3.40 -2.10 -3.85
N HIS A 185 -4.66 -2.04 -4.28
CA HIS A 185 -5.32 -3.12 -4.99
C HIS A 185 -6.28 -2.61 -6.07
N GLY A 186 -6.71 -3.49 -6.99
CA GLY A 186 -7.61 -3.14 -8.10
C GLY A 186 -9.05 -2.79 -7.70
N GLY A 187 -9.34 -2.65 -6.41
CA GLY A 187 -10.61 -2.09 -5.92
C GLY A 187 -10.58 -0.57 -5.83
N TYR A 188 -9.38 0.03 -5.75
CA TYR A 188 -9.24 1.48 -5.68
C TYR A 188 -9.45 2.14 -7.05
N PRO A 189 -10.05 3.34 -7.07
CA PRO A 189 -10.09 4.19 -8.26
C PRO A 189 -8.68 4.46 -8.80
N GLN A 190 -8.53 4.56 -10.11
CA GLN A 190 -7.22 4.78 -10.74
C GLN A 190 -6.50 6.02 -10.20
N LYS A 191 -7.23 7.12 -9.97
CA LYS A 191 -6.68 8.35 -9.36
C LYS A 191 -6.04 8.11 -7.99
N HIS A 192 -6.62 7.24 -7.16
CA HIS A 192 -6.05 6.88 -5.87
C HIS A 192 -4.78 6.06 -6.06
N ARG A 193 -4.81 5.06 -6.94
CA ARG A 193 -3.64 4.24 -7.29
C ARG A 193 -2.47 5.11 -7.76
N ASP A 194 -2.73 6.08 -8.63
CA ASP A 194 -1.70 6.99 -9.15
C ASP A 194 -1.11 7.87 -8.02
N SER A 195 -1.93 8.31 -7.07
CA SER A 195 -1.50 9.10 -5.92
C SER A 195 -0.60 8.31 -4.97
N VAL A 196 -1.00 7.09 -4.58
CA VAL A 196 -0.20 6.19 -3.73
C VAL A 196 1.14 5.90 -4.41
N MET A 197 1.10 5.61 -5.72
CA MET A 197 2.31 5.33 -6.49
C MET A 197 3.24 6.52 -6.62
N THR A 198 2.71 7.73 -6.67
CA THR A 198 3.52 8.95 -6.70
C THR A 198 4.22 9.15 -5.37
N ARG A 199 3.52 8.99 -4.24
CA ARG A 199 4.12 9.04 -2.90
C ARG A 199 5.21 7.98 -2.72
N PHE A 200 4.94 6.76 -3.16
CA PHE A 200 5.90 5.65 -3.07
C PHE A 200 7.16 5.92 -3.89
N ARG A 201 7.04 6.39 -5.14
CA ARG A 201 8.20 6.74 -5.99
C ARG A 201 9.02 7.90 -5.45
N ASN A 202 8.39 8.84 -4.77
CA ASN A 202 9.04 10.03 -4.22
C ASN A 202 9.61 9.79 -2.81
N GLY A 203 9.57 8.56 -2.29
CA GLY A 203 10.05 8.24 -0.94
C GLY A 203 9.17 8.77 0.20
N GLN A 204 7.96 9.27 -0.09
CA GLN A 204 7.02 9.75 0.92
C GLN A 204 6.26 8.60 1.61
N CYS A 205 6.24 7.44 0.95
CA CYS A 205 5.77 6.18 1.51
C CYS A 205 6.84 5.14 1.18
N SER A 206 7.40 4.48 2.19
CA SER A 206 8.42 3.44 2.03
C SER A 206 7.84 2.03 2.04
N LEU A 207 6.58 1.85 2.47
CA LEU A 207 5.94 0.54 2.61
C LEU A 207 4.62 0.44 1.86
N LEU A 208 4.61 -0.35 0.79
CA LEU A 208 3.43 -0.59 -0.03
C LEU A 208 2.89 -2.00 0.21
N VAL A 209 1.64 -2.13 0.65
CA VAL A 209 0.94 -3.41 0.74
C VAL A 209 0.08 -3.55 -0.51
N ALA A 210 0.28 -4.59 -1.32
CA ALA A 210 -0.38 -4.70 -2.62
C ALA A 210 -0.83 -6.12 -3.00
N THR A 211 -1.79 -6.20 -3.91
CA THR A 211 -2.13 -7.46 -4.63
C THR A 211 -1.35 -7.54 -5.95
N ASP A 212 -1.20 -8.75 -6.50
CA ASP A 212 -0.48 -8.98 -7.77
C ASP A 212 -1.03 -8.10 -8.91
N VAL A 213 -2.35 -7.95 -9.00
CA VAL A 213 -3.00 -7.15 -10.06
C VAL A 213 -2.61 -5.67 -10.00
N ALA A 214 -2.44 -5.14 -8.79
CA ALA A 214 -2.16 -3.72 -8.61
C ALA A 214 -0.68 -3.38 -8.63
N SER A 215 0.18 -4.39 -8.48
CA SER A 215 1.63 -4.30 -8.48
C SER A 215 2.30 -4.76 -9.78
N ARG A 216 1.52 -5.28 -10.73
CA ARG A 216 1.95 -5.53 -12.12
C ARG A 216 2.17 -4.21 -12.86
N GLY A 217 3.20 -4.15 -13.70
CA GLY A 217 3.60 -2.91 -14.38
C GLY A 217 4.04 -1.80 -13.43
N LEU A 218 4.37 -2.11 -12.17
CA LEU A 218 5.05 -1.19 -11.28
C LEU A 218 6.44 -0.92 -11.84
N ASP A 219 6.53 0.11 -12.66
CA ASP A 219 7.75 0.85 -12.91
C ASP A 219 8.04 1.72 -11.68
N VAL A 220 8.37 1.03 -10.58
CA VAL A 220 9.11 1.64 -9.48
C VAL A 220 10.55 1.17 -9.68
N LEU A 221 11.49 2.09 -9.43
CA LEU A 221 12.89 1.75 -9.20
C LEU A 221 12.96 0.51 -8.29
N ALA A 222 13.89 -0.40 -8.58
CA ALA A 222 14.01 -1.67 -7.88
C ALA A 222 13.90 -1.46 -6.36
N VAL A 223 12.89 -2.08 -5.75
CA VAL A 223 12.69 -1.96 -4.29
C VAL A 223 13.75 -2.78 -3.56
N ASN A 224 14.16 -2.36 -2.36
CA ASN A 224 15.21 -3.06 -1.62
C ASN A 224 14.70 -4.39 -1.05
N LEU A 225 13.43 -4.40 -0.60
CA LEU A 225 12.82 -5.54 0.07
C LEU A 225 11.44 -5.89 -0.52
N VAL A 226 11.28 -7.14 -0.93
CA VAL A 226 9.99 -7.73 -1.27
C VAL A 226 9.58 -8.71 -0.18
N ILE A 227 8.39 -8.54 0.38
CA ILE A 227 7.80 -9.51 1.30
C ILE A 227 6.59 -10.13 0.63
N GLN A 228 6.44 -11.45 0.73
CA GLN A 228 5.27 -12.17 0.24
C GLN A 228 4.52 -12.72 1.46
N ASP A 229 3.42 -12.07 1.84
CA ASP A 229 2.58 -12.45 3.00
C ASP A 229 1.92 -13.82 2.79
N ASP A 230 1.78 -14.30 1.55
CA ASP A 230 1.28 -15.64 1.28
C ASP A 230 2.01 -16.33 0.14
N MET A 231 2.02 -17.67 0.22
CA MET A 231 2.53 -18.54 -0.83
C MET A 231 1.80 -18.26 -2.15
N PRO A 232 2.54 -17.92 -3.23
CA PRO A 232 1.94 -17.71 -4.54
C PRO A 232 1.29 -18.99 -5.07
N GLN A 233 0.39 -18.82 -6.05
CA GLN A 233 -0.38 -19.93 -6.63
C GLN A 233 0.51 -20.87 -7.46
N ASN A 234 1.50 -20.31 -8.16
CA ASN A 234 2.47 -21.04 -8.97
C ASN A 234 3.87 -20.41 -8.84
N SER A 235 4.87 -21.05 -9.44
CA SER A 235 6.27 -20.57 -9.42
C SER A 235 6.52 -19.33 -10.28
N GLU A 236 5.69 -19.10 -11.31
CA GLU A 236 5.82 -17.96 -12.22
C GLU A 236 5.50 -16.66 -11.47
N VAL A 237 4.37 -16.63 -10.76
CA VAL A 237 3.99 -15.50 -9.89
C VAL A 237 5.06 -15.25 -8.82
N TYR A 238 5.67 -16.30 -8.27
CA TYR A 238 6.78 -16.14 -7.32
C TYR A 238 7.95 -15.38 -7.97
N VAL A 239 8.42 -15.84 -9.14
CA VAL A 239 9.54 -15.22 -9.86
C VAL A 239 9.21 -13.78 -10.25
N HIS A 240 7.98 -13.48 -10.65
CA HIS A 240 7.54 -12.11 -10.98
C HIS A 240 7.52 -11.17 -9.77
N ARG A 241 7.21 -11.69 -8.57
CA ARG A 241 7.30 -10.91 -7.31
C ARG A 241 8.76 -10.68 -6.91
N VAL A 242 9.59 -11.72 -6.97
CA VAL A 242 11.04 -11.62 -6.70
C VAL A 242 11.69 -10.62 -7.66
N GLY A 243 11.31 -10.63 -8.93
CA GLY A 243 11.81 -9.69 -9.96
C GLY A 243 11.35 -8.23 -9.78
N ARG A 244 10.68 -7.88 -8.68
CA ARG A 244 10.43 -6.47 -8.30
C ARG A 244 11.61 -5.85 -7.56
N THR A 245 12.50 -6.69 -7.02
CA THR A 245 13.78 -6.28 -6.44
C THR A 245 14.94 -6.74 -7.33
N GLY A 246 16.16 -6.32 -7.02
CA GLY A 246 17.38 -6.80 -7.70
C GLY A 246 17.53 -6.39 -9.17
N ARG A 247 16.85 -5.32 -9.62
CA ARG A 247 16.97 -4.82 -11.01
C ARG A 247 18.20 -3.94 -11.18
N ALA A 248 18.71 -3.86 -12.40
CA ALA A 248 19.85 -3.01 -12.79
C ALA A 248 21.14 -3.27 -11.97
N GLY A 249 21.38 -4.52 -11.56
CA GLY A 249 22.61 -4.93 -10.86
C GLY A 249 22.68 -4.58 -9.38
N ARG A 250 21.61 -4.00 -8.79
CA ARG A 250 21.51 -3.79 -7.34
C ARG A 250 21.22 -5.10 -6.64
N GLU A 251 21.72 -5.25 -5.42
CA GLU A 251 21.31 -6.35 -4.54
C GLU A 251 19.86 -6.15 -4.09
N GLY A 252 19.11 -7.24 -4.04
CA GLY A 252 17.73 -7.25 -3.61
C GLY A 252 17.46 -8.33 -2.57
N ARG A 253 16.42 -8.15 -1.74
CA ARG A 253 15.96 -9.19 -0.81
C ARG A 253 14.50 -9.54 -1.04
N SER A 254 14.18 -10.82 -1.05
CA SER A 254 12.81 -11.32 -1.10
C SER A 254 12.54 -12.33 0.01
N ILE A 255 11.56 -12.04 0.87
CA ILE A 255 11.18 -12.88 2.00
C ILE A 255 9.78 -13.43 1.79
N LEU A 256 9.65 -14.76 1.81
CA LEU A 256 8.36 -15.44 1.71
C LEU A 256 7.88 -15.88 3.10
N ILE A 257 6.73 -15.38 3.55
CA ILE A 257 6.13 -15.76 4.83
C ILE A 257 5.16 -16.92 4.61
N VAL A 258 5.30 -17.99 5.41
CA VAL A 258 4.44 -19.18 5.33
C VAL A 258 3.99 -19.66 6.70
N SER A 259 2.82 -20.31 6.75
CA SER A 259 2.33 -20.96 7.98
C SER A 259 2.98 -22.33 8.21
N LYS A 260 3.03 -22.78 9.48
CA LYS A 260 3.40 -24.14 9.88
C LYS A 260 2.48 -25.15 9.18
N GLY A 261 2.97 -25.83 8.14
CA GLY A 261 2.20 -26.77 7.31
C GLY A 261 2.49 -26.68 5.81
N VAL A 262 3.11 -25.58 5.35
CA VAL A 262 3.41 -25.35 3.93
C VAL A 262 4.81 -25.85 3.51
N LYS A 263 5.60 -26.40 4.45
CA LYS A 263 7.00 -26.87 4.21
C LYS A 263 7.17 -27.76 2.98
N ARG A 264 6.23 -28.69 2.71
CA ARG A 264 6.29 -29.56 1.51
C ARG A 264 6.22 -28.78 0.20
N ARG A 265 5.42 -27.69 0.13
CA ARG A 265 5.31 -26.85 -1.07
C ARG A 265 6.54 -25.98 -1.30
N ILE A 266 7.27 -25.62 -0.24
CA ILE A 266 8.54 -24.87 -0.31
C ILE A 266 9.61 -25.70 -1.04
N GLY A 267 9.64 -27.02 -0.84
CA GLY A 267 10.55 -27.91 -1.56
C GLY A 267 10.35 -27.89 -3.09
N MET A 268 9.11 -27.74 -3.56
CA MET A 268 8.84 -27.56 -5.00
C MET A 268 9.31 -26.19 -5.49
N LEU A 269 9.15 -25.16 -4.66
CA LEU A 269 9.52 -23.80 -5.00
C LEU A 269 11.05 -23.63 -5.08
N ARG A 270 11.81 -24.24 -4.16
CA ARG A 270 13.28 -24.33 -4.19
C ARG A 270 13.83 -24.93 -5.49
N LYS A 271 13.12 -25.87 -6.12
CA LYS A 271 13.54 -26.45 -7.41
C LYS A 271 13.51 -25.44 -8.56
N VAL A 272 12.53 -24.53 -8.54
CA VAL A 272 12.30 -23.57 -9.63
C VAL A 272 13.04 -22.26 -9.37
N ALA A 273 12.94 -21.72 -8.16
CA ALA A 273 13.50 -20.43 -7.77
C ALA A 273 15.01 -20.46 -7.49
N GLY A 274 15.57 -21.62 -7.11
CA GLY A 274 16.97 -21.73 -6.71
C GLY A 274 17.13 -21.82 -5.19
N HIS A 275 18.24 -21.27 -4.69
CA HIS A 275 18.53 -21.30 -3.26
C HIS A 275 17.57 -20.39 -2.51
N ILE A 276 16.91 -20.93 -1.48
CA ILE A 276 16.01 -20.18 -0.60
C ILE A 276 16.36 -20.58 0.84
N GLU A 277 16.93 -19.65 1.57
CA GLU A 277 17.37 -19.82 2.94
C GLU A 277 16.18 -19.78 3.91
N ASP A 278 16.41 -20.24 5.14
CA ASP A 278 15.43 -20.09 6.20
C ASP A 278 15.68 -18.73 6.90
N GLU A 279 14.66 -17.88 6.95
CA GLU A 279 14.71 -16.58 7.61
C GLU A 279 14.30 -16.76 9.08
N PRO A 280 15.19 -16.45 10.06
CA PRO A 280 14.81 -16.48 11.46
C PRO A 280 13.92 -15.28 11.81
N MET A 281 12.88 -15.51 12.59
CA MET A 281 12.08 -14.43 13.16
C MET A 281 12.97 -13.53 14.02
N PRO A 282 13.04 -12.21 13.77
CA PRO A 282 13.79 -11.31 14.63
C PRO A 282 13.28 -11.33 16.07
N SER A 283 14.22 -11.45 17.02
CA SER A 283 13.90 -11.49 18.44
C SER A 283 13.61 -10.08 18.98
N GLU A 284 12.88 -9.97 20.09
CA GLU A 284 12.62 -8.64 20.70
C GLU A 284 13.92 -7.97 21.15
N ALA A 285 14.86 -8.75 21.69
CA ALA A 285 16.16 -8.24 22.11
C ALA A 285 16.92 -7.62 20.93
N GLU A 286 16.96 -8.31 19.80
CA GLU A 286 17.59 -7.83 18.57
C GLU A 286 16.91 -6.55 18.04
N ILE A 287 15.58 -6.51 18.03
CA ILE A 287 14.84 -5.33 17.58
C ILE A 287 15.09 -4.14 18.51
N ASN A 288 15.08 -4.34 19.82
CA ASN A 288 15.38 -3.28 20.78
C ASN A 288 16.81 -2.76 20.61
N GLU A 289 17.77 -3.64 20.35
CA GLU A 289 19.16 -3.26 20.07
C GLU A 289 19.26 -2.41 18.79
N LEU A 290 18.62 -2.83 17.70
CA LEU A 290 18.60 -2.08 16.44
C LEU A 290 17.92 -0.71 16.58
N VAL A 291 16.79 -0.64 17.29
CA VAL A 291 16.11 0.63 17.59
C VAL A 291 17.01 1.55 18.41
N THR A 292 17.71 0.99 19.40
CA THR A 292 18.66 1.76 20.23
C THR A 292 19.79 2.33 19.37
N LEU A 293 20.39 1.54 18.49
CA LEU A 293 21.46 1.99 17.59
C LEU A 293 20.98 3.12 16.66
N ARG A 294 19.82 2.96 16.04
CA ARG A 294 19.23 3.99 15.16
C ARG A 294 18.94 5.29 15.90
N LEU A 295 18.39 5.20 17.12
CA LEU A 295 18.15 6.39 17.95
C LEU A 295 19.45 7.11 18.28
N VAL A 296 20.53 6.37 18.56
CA VAL A 296 21.85 6.96 18.79
C VAL A 296 22.34 7.68 17.54
N ASP A 297 22.23 7.07 16.36
CA ASP A 297 22.63 7.70 15.09
C ASP A 297 21.81 8.98 14.82
N GLU A 298 20.48 8.93 15.00
CA GLU A 298 19.60 10.11 14.86
C GLU A 298 19.99 11.23 15.83
N ILE A 299 20.39 10.91 17.05
CA ILE A 299 20.84 11.91 18.04
C ILE A 299 22.16 12.54 17.63
N ILE A 300 23.07 11.75 17.05
CA ILE A 300 24.38 12.24 16.59
C ILE A 300 24.21 13.16 15.38
N GLU A 301 23.30 12.84 14.46
CA GLU A 301 23.08 13.61 13.24
C GLU A 301 22.26 14.88 13.45
N ASN A 302 21.47 14.95 14.52
CA ASN A 302 20.53 16.04 14.74
C ASN A 302 21.08 17.11 15.68
N GLU A 303 21.25 18.33 15.18
CA GLU A 303 21.63 19.49 15.99
C GLU A 303 20.43 20.02 16.79
N PRO A 304 20.61 20.35 18.09
CA PRO A 304 19.52 20.85 18.91
C PRO A 304 19.09 22.26 18.48
N GLY A 305 17.82 22.40 18.11
CA GLY A 305 17.22 23.71 17.81
C GLY A 305 16.94 24.56 19.05
N GLU A 306 16.63 25.85 18.86
CA GLU A 306 16.42 26.82 19.95
C GLU A 306 15.34 26.40 20.97
N VAL A 307 14.27 25.74 20.52
CA VAL A 307 13.20 25.25 21.40
C VAL A 307 13.71 24.11 22.29
N ALA A 308 14.55 23.22 21.76
CA ALA A 308 15.12 22.11 22.52
C ALA A 308 16.08 22.65 23.59
N ILE A 309 16.94 23.61 23.22
CA ILE A 309 17.87 24.28 24.13
C ILE A 309 17.11 24.98 25.26
N SER A 310 16.14 25.85 24.93
CA SER A 310 15.36 26.57 25.93
C SER A 310 14.50 25.65 26.81
N THR A 311 14.04 24.51 26.29
CA THR A 311 13.34 23.50 27.10
C THR A 311 14.29 22.82 28.08
N PHE A 312 15.50 22.47 27.63
CA PHE A 312 16.54 21.89 28.48
C PHE A 312 16.94 22.85 29.61
N ASP A 313 17.23 24.11 29.28
CA ASP A 313 17.63 25.11 30.28
C ASP A 313 16.55 25.29 31.36
N ARG A 314 15.28 25.39 30.99
CA ARG A 314 14.16 25.50 31.94
C ARG A 314 13.99 24.25 32.80
N ALA A 315 14.27 23.07 32.26
CA ALA A 315 14.21 21.82 33.02
C ALA A 315 15.33 21.77 34.08
N VAL A 316 16.53 22.20 33.71
CA VAL A 316 17.67 22.34 34.64
C VAL A 316 17.37 23.38 35.72
N GLU A 317 16.82 24.55 35.36
CA GLU A 317 16.39 25.58 36.32
C GLU A 317 15.32 25.07 37.30
N SER A 318 14.50 24.11 36.88
CA SER A 318 13.48 23.45 37.72
C SER A 318 14.06 22.38 38.65
N GLY A 319 15.38 22.17 38.62
CA GLY A 319 16.11 21.25 39.49
C GLY A 319 16.22 19.80 38.98
N LEU A 320 15.96 19.55 37.70
CA LEU A 320 16.17 18.24 37.09
C LEU A 320 17.63 18.08 36.66
N ASP A 321 18.18 16.88 36.88
CA ASP A 321 19.52 16.54 36.39
C ASP A 321 19.53 16.30 34.87
N ALA A 322 20.64 16.64 34.21
CA ALA A 322 20.78 16.48 32.76
C ALA A 322 20.56 15.03 32.30
N GLN A 323 20.95 14.03 33.12
CA GLN A 323 20.73 12.62 32.82
C GLN A 323 19.25 12.26 32.88
N ASP A 324 18.52 12.74 33.88
CA ASP A 324 17.08 12.48 34.02
C ASP A 324 16.27 13.12 32.90
N ILE A 325 16.66 14.33 32.49
CA ILE A 325 16.07 15.02 31.33
C ILE A 325 16.31 14.20 30.06
N ALA A 326 17.55 13.74 29.84
CA ALA A 326 17.89 12.93 28.66
C ALA A 326 17.12 11.61 28.63
N LEU A 327 17.04 10.90 29.76
CA LEU A 327 16.29 9.65 29.86
C LEU A 327 14.78 9.86 29.64
N ALA A 328 14.20 10.92 30.19
CA ALA A 328 12.80 11.26 29.96
C ALA A 328 12.53 11.61 28.48
N ALA A 329 13.42 12.38 27.85
CA ALA A 329 13.32 12.72 26.43
C ALA A 329 13.44 11.48 25.54
N LEU A 330 14.42 10.60 25.81
CA LEU A 330 14.59 9.32 25.11
C LEU A 330 13.35 8.43 25.29
N GLN A 331 12.82 8.34 26.51
CA GLN A 331 11.59 7.59 26.78
C GLN A 331 10.42 8.12 25.97
N MET A 332 10.27 9.45 25.87
CA MET A 332 9.24 10.09 25.07
C MET A 332 9.43 9.81 23.57
N LEU A 333 10.66 9.81 23.06
CA LEU A 333 10.97 9.48 21.67
C LEU A 333 10.64 8.01 21.36
N VAL A 334 11.04 7.08 22.22
CA VAL A 334 10.68 5.65 22.12
C VAL A 334 9.16 5.47 22.17
N HIS A 335 8.46 6.16 23.07
CA HIS A 335 7.01 6.11 23.16
C HIS A 335 6.30 6.74 21.96
N LYS A 336 6.90 7.74 21.31
CA LYS A 336 6.36 8.37 20.11
C LYS A 336 6.53 7.48 18.88
N SER A 337 7.66 6.76 18.79
CA SER A 337 7.89 5.70 17.80
C SER A 337 6.91 4.52 18.01
N GLN A 338 6.67 4.11 19.26
CA GLN A 338 5.69 3.04 19.57
C GLN A 338 4.22 3.47 19.50
N SER A 339 3.88 4.73 19.79
CA SER A 339 2.51 5.25 19.63
C SER A 339 2.18 5.61 18.19
N ALA A 340 3.18 5.90 17.36
CA ALA A 340 3.01 5.83 15.91
C ALA A 340 2.74 4.38 15.48
N ASN A 341 3.50 3.39 16.01
CA ASN A 341 3.40 1.96 15.69
C ASN A 341 2.29 1.15 16.40
N GLY A 342 1.42 1.77 17.20
CA GLY A 342 0.64 1.05 18.20
C GLY A 342 -0.84 1.39 18.22
N ASN A 343 -1.55 1.38 17.08
CA ASN A 343 -3.01 1.43 17.10
C ASN A 343 -3.62 0.04 16.82
N GLY A 344 -3.56 -0.83 17.84
CA GLY A 344 -4.04 -2.20 17.70
C GLY A 344 -4.02 -3.06 18.96
N ASN A 345 -4.52 -2.54 20.08
CA ASN A 345 -5.17 -3.22 21.22
C ASN A 345 -4.64 -2.81 22.59
N GLY A 346 -5.54 -2.20 23.37
CA GLY A 346 -5.57 -2.34 24.83
C GLY A 346 -4.60 -1.48 25.61
N SER A 347 -4.78 -0.16 25.63
CA SER A 347 -4.36 0.64 26.77
C SER A 347 -5.37 1.76 27.06
N MET A 348 -5.72 1.87 28.34
CA MET A 348 -6.83 2.62 28.93
C MET A 348 -6.68 4.16 28.87
N ASN A 349 -6.15 4.75 27.80
CA ASN A 349 -6.04 6.21 27.65
C ASN A 349 -6.34 6.73 26.22
N GLY A 350 -7.06 5.96 25.40
CA GLY A 350 -7.58 6.47 24.12
C GLY A 350 -8.74 7.45 24.31
N THR A 351 -9.05 8.24 23.28
CA THR A 351 -10.36 8.88 23.12
C THR A 351 -11.20 8.08 22.12
N THR A 352 -12.52 8.10 22.26
CA THR A 352 -13.48 7.41 21.41
C THR A 352 -14.66 8.31 21.13
N ALA A 353 -15.23 8.16 19.94
CA ALA A 353 -16.40 8.90 19.51
C ALA A 353 -17.69 8.31 20.09
N LEU A 354 -18.40 9.12 20.89
CA LEU A 354 -19.72 8.84 21.43
C LEU A 354 -20.78 9.56 20.59
N ALA A 355 -21.63 8.82 19.89
CA ALA A 355 -22.74 9.40 19.16
C ALA A 355 -24.00 9.49 20.01
N LEU A 356 -24.63 10.67 19.99
CA LEU A 356 -25.88 10.99 20.65
C LEU A 356 -26.96 11.21 19.59
N GLY A 357 -28.13 10.58 19.76
CA GLY A 357 -29.26 10.64 18.84
C GLY A 357 -30.02 11.98 18.78
N VAL A 358 -29.34 13.11 18.98
CA VAL A 358 -29.90 14.47 18.93
C VAL A 358 -28.98 15.36 18.08
N GLY A 359 -29.51 16.33 17.34
CA GLY A 359 -28.71 17.18 16.46
C GLY A 359 -29.25 18.61 16.30
N LYS A 360 -28.80 19.31 15.25
CA LYS A 360 -29.22 20.69 14.93
C LYS A 360 -30.74 20.83 14.78
N VAL A 361 -31.41 19.82 14.21
CA VAL A 361 -32.87 19.82 14.01
C VAL A 361 -33.61 19.83 15.35
N ASP A 362 -33.03 19.27 16.41
CA ASP A 362 -33.57 19.29 17.77
C ASP A 362 -33.19 20.58 18.55
N ARG A 363 -32.61 21.56 17.84
CA ARG A 363 -32.10 22.84 18.37
C ARG A 363 -31.01 22.70 19.42
N VAL A 364 -30.34 21.55 19.50
CA VAL A 364 -29.25 21.28 20.45
C VAL A 364 -28.02 22.12 20.09
N ARG A 365 -27.35 22.67 21.11
CA ARG A 365 -26.07 23.40 20.95
C ARG A 365 -24.93 22.60 21.60
N PRO A 366 -23.66 22.82 21.22
CA PRO A 366 -22.52 22.12 21.82
C PRO A 366 -22.48 22.24 23.35
N LYS A 367 -22.79 23.42 23.90
CA LYS A 367 -22.87 23.61 25.36
C LYS A 367 -23.95 22.76 26.05
N ASP A 368 -25.04 22.45 25.35
CA ASP A 368 -26.12 21.62 25.88
C ASP A 368 -25.65 20.15 25.95
N LEU A 369 -24.77 19.72 25.03
CA LEU A 369 -24.13 18.40 25.03
C LEU A 369 -23.07 18.27 26.13
N VAL A 370 -22.19 19.26 26.26
CA VAL A 370 -21.19 19.33 27.33
C VAL A 370 -21.87 19.26 28.70
N ALA A 371 -22.93 20.04 28.91
CA ALA A 371 -23.65 20.06 30.18
C ALA A 371 -24.21 18.68 30.56
N VAL A 372 -24.76 17.93 29.59
CA VAL A 372 -25.34 16.60 29.87
C VAL A 372 -24.27 15.53 30.05
N VAL A 373 -23.19 15.56 29.25
CA VAL A 373 -22.06 14.65 29.42
C VAL A 373 -21.35 14.88 30.75
N CYS A 374 -21.27 16.12 31.23
CA CYS A 374 -20.71 16.42 32.54
C CYS A 374 -21.65 16.11 33.70
N ASN A 375 -22.90 16.55 33.65
CA ASN A 375 -23.82 16.45 34.79
C ASN A 375 -24.41 15.05 34.94
N GLU A 376 -24.84 14.43 33.84
CA GLU A 376 -25.46 13.10 33.86
C GLU A 376 -24.41 12.01 33.62
N GLY A 377 -23.40 12.30 32.79
CA GLY A 377 -22.33 11.36 32.46
C GLY A 377 -21.17 11.33 33.45
N GLY A 378 -21.07 12.29 34.37
CA GLY A 378 -20.01 12.34 35.39
C GLY A 378 -18.61 12.67 34.86
N LEU A 379 -18.49 13.10 33.61
CA LEU A 379 -17.21 13.42 32.98
C LEU A 379 -16.80 14.88 33.25
N LYS A 380 -15.54 15.14 33.60
CA LYS A 380 -15.07 16.53 33.72
C LYS A 380 -14.97 17.19 32.34
N GLY A 381 -15.30 18.48 32.25
CA GLY A 381 -15.39 19.21 30.97
C GLY A 381 -14.07 19.35 30.21
N ASP A 382 -12.93 19.24 30.90
CA ASP A 382 -11.57 19.22 30.32
C ASP A 382 -11.24 17.91 29.59
N LYS A 383 -11.99 16.83 29.88
CA LYS A 383 -11.85 15.53 29.22
C LYS A 383 -12.72 15.37 27.97
N ILE A 384 -13.58 16.34 27.66
CA ILE A 384 -14.40 16.33 26.46
C ILE A 384 -13.57 16.92 25.32
N GLY A 385 -13.37 16.14 24.27
CA GLY A 385 -12.62 16.54 23.07
C GLY A 385 -13.50 17.30 22.07
N GLN A 386 -13.37 16.95 20.79
CA GLN A 386 -14.17 17.57 19.73
C GLN A 386 -15.67 17.22 19.80
N ILE A 387 -16.50 18.14 19.32
CA ILE A 387 -17.96 17.95 19.22
C ILE A 387 -18.41 18.29 17.80
N ASP A 388 -18.85 17.28 17.07
CA ASP A 388 -19.46 17.43 15.76
C ASP A 388 -20.98 17.42 15.88
N LEU A 389 -21.58 18.57 15.59
CA LEU A 389 -23.03 18.75 15.61
C LEU A 389 -23.62 18.58 14.20
N LEU A 390 -24.24 17.43 13.94
CA LEU A 390 -24.88 17.11 12.65
C LEU A 390 -26.40 17.37 12.74
N ASP A 391 -27.13 17.16 11.66
CA ASP A 391 -28.55 17.51 11.59
C ASP A 391 -29.41 16.71 12.58
N ARG A 392 -29.17 15.40 12.70
CA ARG A 392 -29.98 14.48 13.52
C ARG A 392 -29.22 13.76 14.64
N ILE A 393 -27.89 13.82 14.61
CA ILE A 393 -27.02 13.20 15.60
C ILE A 393 -25.91 14.19 15.97
N SER A 394 -25.29 13.98 17.12
CA SER A 394 -24.11 14.71 17.56
C SER A 394 -23.06 13.71 17.98
N VAL A 395 -21.80 13.95 17.64
CA VAL A 395 -20.70 13.06 18.02
C VAL A 395 -19.77 13.83 18.93
N VAL A 396 -19.46 13.24 20.08
CA VAL A 396 -18.63 13.84 21.14
C VAL A 396 -17.43 12.93 21.37
N GLU A 397 -16.24 13.50 21.32
CA GLU A 397 -15.02 12.81 21.67
C GLU A 397 -14.88 12.72 23.19
N VAL A 398 -14.78 11.50 23.72
CA VAL A 398 -14.68 11.23 25.16
C VAL A 398 -13.59 10.19 25.41
N PRO A 399 -12.99 10.12 26.61
CA PRO A 399 -12.01 9.07 26.91
C PRO A 399 -12.63 7.67 26.77
N THR A 400 -11.89 6.76 26.14
CA THR A 400 -12.30 5.36 25.95
C THR A 400 -12.58 4.68 27.28
N ALA A 401 -11.85 5.04 28.34
CA ALA A 401 -12.08 4.51 29.69
C ALA A 401 -13.48 4.84 30.24
N ASP A 402 -14.05 5.97 29.84
CA ASP A 402 -15.31 6.49 30.37
C ASP A 402 -16.53 6.10 29.50
N ILE A 403 -16.33 5.50 28.32
CA ILE A 403 -17.41 5.26 27.34
C ILE A 403 -18.49 4.30 27.84
N ALA A 404 -18.11 3.21 28.52
CA ALA A 404 -19.05 2.23 29.03
C ALA A 404 -19.96 2.84 30.11
N MET A 405 -19.38 3.68 30.97
CA MET A 405 -20.12 4.44 31.99
C MET A 405 -21.06 5.44 31.33
N LEU A 406 -20.58 6.19 30.33
CA LEU A 406 -21.36 7.20 29.62
C LEU A 406 -22.54 6.60 28.85
N LEU A 407 -22.38 5.44 28.20
CA LEU A 407 -23.47 4.75 27.52
C LEU A 407 -24.59 4.36 28.48
N SER A 408 -24.24 3.87 29.67
CA SER A 408 -25.21 3.50 30.71
C SER A 408 -25.91 4.73 31.28
N ALA A 409 -25.14 5.74 31.70
CA ALA A 409 -25.66 6.94 32.36
C ALA A 409 -26.53 7.80 31.43
N LEU A 410 -26.13 7.95 30.16
CA LEU A 410 -26.83 8.82 29.21
C LEU A 410 -28.06 8.17 28.58
N SER A 411 -28.22 6.84 28.66
CA SER A 411 -29.38 6.14 28.10
C SER A 411 -30.73 6.52 28.75
N GLY A 412 -30.70 7.05 29.98
CA GLY A 412 -31.87 7.55 30.72
C GLY A 412 -32.05 9.07 30.67
N SER A 413 -31.21 9.80 29.95
CA SER A 413 -31.16 11.26 29.97
C SER A 413 -31.95 11.91 28.83
N ARG A 414 -32.38 13.16 29.04
CA ARG A 414 -33.08 13.95 28.01
C ARG A 414 -32.38 15.28 27.73
N ILE A 415 -32.28 15.64 26.47
CA ILE A 415 -31.87 16.97 26.03
C ILE A 415 -33.04 17.61 25.28
N ARG A 416 -33.51 18.77 25.75
CA ARG A 416 -34.62 19.53 25.15
C ARG A 416 -35.87 18.68 24.84
N GLY A 417 -36.21 17.77 25.76
CA GLY A 417 -37.38 16.90 25.64
C GLY A 417 -37.19 15.64 24.78
N ARG A 418 -36.04 15.45 24.14
CA ARG A 418 -35.66 14.22 23.40
C ARG A 418 -34.85 13.29 24.29
N TRP A 419 -35.16 12.00 24.24
CA TRP A 419 -34.35 10.97 24.86
C TRP A 419 -33.03 10.79 24.13
N LEU A 420 -31.94 10.70 24.89
CA LEU A 420 -30.65 10.33 24.36
C LEU A 420 -30.61 8.82 24.06
N LYS A 421 -30.07 8.49 22.88
CA LYS A 421 -29.71 7.13 22.50
C LYS A 421 -28.20 7.11 22.27
N PRO A 422 -27.39 6.97 23.33
CA PRO A 422 -25.95 7.01 23.20
C PRO A 422 -25.48 5.69 22.55
N ARG A 423 -24.53 5.79 21.62
CA ARG A 423 -23.96 4.63 20.93
C ARG A 423 -22.49 4.87 20.58
N HIS A 424 -21.74 3.79 20.41
CA HIS A 424 -20.42 3.83 19.80
C HIS A 424 -20.49 4.41 18.38
N ALA A 425 -19.49 5.21 18.02
CA ALA A 425 -19.29 5.75 16.69
C ALA A 425 -17.85 5.49 16.24
N ASP A 426 -17.43 4.23 16.29
CA ASP A 426 -16.04 3.82 16.04
C ASP A 426 -15.55 4.12 14.60
N ASP A 427 -16.48 4.40 13.68
CA ASP A 427 -16.22 4.82 12.30
C ASP A 427 -16.20 6.35 12.11
N TRP A 428 -16.37 7.15 13.16
CA TRP A 428 -16.42 8.62 13.08
C TRP A 428 -15.03 9.22 13.25
N ASP A 429 -14.56 9.89 12.19
CA ASP A 429 -13.28 10.60 12.18
C ASP A 429 -13.52 12.10 12.37
N PHE A 430 -12.95 12.66 13.43
CA PHE A 430 -13.06 14.09 13.73
C PHE A 430 -12.11 14.87 12.81
N ALA A 431 -12.60 15.95 12.21
CA ALA A 431 -11.75 16.77 11.34
C ALA A 431 -10.54 17.34 12.12
N PRO A 432 -9.32 17.33 11.54
CA PRO A 432 -8.15 17.90 12.20
C PRO A 432 -8.35 19.41 12.44
N ARG A 433 -7.95 19.90 13.62
CA ARG A 433 -7.94 21.33 13.94
C ARG A 433 -6.87 22.01 13.09
N TYR A 434 -7.25 22.98 12.26
CA TYR A 434 -6.33 23.91 11.62
C TYR A 434 -5.90 25.01 12.58
#